data_AF-A0A5R2MYU8-F1
#
_entry.id   AF-A0A5R2MYU8-F1
#
_cell.length_a   1.000
_cell.length_b   1.000
_cell.length_c   1.000
_cell.angle_alpha   90.00
_cell.angle_beta   90.00
_cell.angle_gamma   90.00
#
_symmetry.space_group_name_H-M   'P 1'
#
loop_
_entity.id
_entity.type
_entity.pdbx_description
1 polymer ?
#
loop_
_entity_poly.entity_id
_entity_poly.type
_entity_poly.pdbx_seq_one_letter_code
_entity_poly.pdbx_strand_id
1 'polypeptide(L)'
;LGIDNVIIEIDGHEVPILDGSAMAFVEAIDQAGIEVLAVKRRYIRVVKPVRIENGASWAEFRPYDGTRFEVEIDFESPAIGRQLFASDINADIFRRDIARARTFGFMKDVERLWAAGYALGSSLE
;
A
#
# COMPACT_ATOMS: atom_id res chain seq x y z
N LEU A 1 8.36 -3.48 7.85
CA LEU A 1 9.71 -3.04 8.27
C LEU A 1 9.73 -2.47 9.68
N GLY A 2 8.63 -1.87 10.16
CA GLY A 2 8.50 -1.47 11.57
C GLY A 2 9.19 -0.17 11.93
N ILE A 3 9.32 0.76 10.97
CA ILE A 3 9.90 2.09 11.18
C ILE A 3 8.85 2.97 11.87
N ASP A 4 9.20 3.51 13.04
CA ASP A 4 8.34 4.42 13.80
C ASP A 4 8.72 5.88 13.64
N ASN A 5 10.02 6.18 13.45
CA ASN A 5 10.55 7.53 13.33
C ASN A 5 11.49 7.60 12.12
N VAL A 6 11.21 8.52 11.19
CA VAL A 6 12.03 8.74 9.98
C VAL A 6 11.78 10.16 9.46
N ILE A 7 12.80 10.77 8.87
CA ILE A 7 12.67 12.00 8.09
C ILE A 7 12.68 11.61 6.62
N ILE A 8 11.67 12.06 5.88
CA ILE A 8 11.56 11.85 4.44
C ILE A 8 11.69 13.23 3.78
N GLU A 9 12.77 13.44 3.04
CA GLU A 9 13.02 14.66 2.29
C GLU A 9 12.81 14.40 0.80
N ILE A 10 12.09 15.31 0.14
CA ILE A 10 11.73 15.19 -1.27
C ILE A 10 11.98 16.55 -1.91
N ASP A 11 12.82 16.56 -2.95
CA ASP A 11 13.00 17.73 -3.80
C ASP A 11 12.03 17.64 -4.99
N GLY A 12 10.79 18.05 -4.73
CA GLY A 12 9.68 17.94 -5.67
C GLY A 12 8.31 18.02 -4.98
N HIS A 13 7.25 17.94 -5.77
CA HIS A 13 5.88 18.03 -5.26
C HIS A 13 5.27 16.68 -4.88
N GLU A 14 5.91 15.57 -5.25
CA GLU A 14 5.38 14.21 -5.09
C GLU A 14 6.48 13.20 -4.75
N VAL A 15 6.10 12.13 -4.05
CA VAL A 15 6.97 10.97 -3.81
C VAL A 15 7.26 10.29 -5.16
N PRO A 16 8.51 9.91 -5.48
CA PRO A 16 8.80 9.22 -6.73
C PRO A 16 8.05 7.88 -6.81
N ILE A 17 7.45 7.61 -7.96
CA ILE A 17 6.65 6.40 -8.20
C ILE A 17 7.50 5.13 -8.33
N LEU A 18 8.79 5.28 -8.67
CA LEU A 18 9.74 4.19 -8.92
C LEU A 18 9.18 3.21 -9.96
N ASP A 19 9.09 1.92 -9.65
CA ASP A 19 8.48 0.89 -10.51
C ASP A 19 6.96 0.74 -10.26
N GLY A 20 6.35 1.63 -9.47
CA GLY A 20 4.97 1.56 -9.06
C GLY A 20 4.69 0.59 -7.91
N SER A 21 5.71 -0.07 -7.36
CA SER A 21 5.61 -0.94 -6.17
C SER A 21 6.31 -0.33 -4.94
N ALA A 22 6.33 -1.08 -3.84
CA ALA A 22 7.05 -0.69 -2.62
C ALA A 22 8.47 -1.26 -2.54
N MET A 23 8.88 -2.16 -3.46
CA MET A 23 10.09 -2.97 -3.30
C MET A 23 11.36 -2.11 -3.21
N ALA A 24 11.50 -1.09 -4.05
CA ALA A 24 12.67 -0.22 -4.03
C ALA A 24 12.80 0.56 -2.70
N PHE A 25 11.68 0.95 -2.08
CA PHE A 25 11.70 1.55 -0.74
C PHE A 25 12.10 0.54 0.34
N VAL A 26 11.65 -0.71 0.22
CA VAL A 26 12.06 -1.79 1.13
C VAL A 26 13.58 -2.01 1.07
N GLU A 27 14.13 -2.08 -0.15
CA GLU A 27 15.57 -2.27 -0.35
C GLU A 27 16.38 -1.10 0.19
N ALA A 28 15.93 0.14 -0.02
CA ALA A 28 16.59 1.33 0.54
C ALA A 28 16.61 1.32 2.07
N ILE A 29 15.51 0.94 2.73
CA ILE A 29 15.43 0.83 4.19
C ILE A 29 16.33 -0.30 4.70
N ASP A 30 16.33 -1.46 4.03
CA ASP A 30 17.18 -2.59 4.41
C ASP A 30 18.68 -2.25 4.26
N GLN A 31 19.06 -1.47 3.23
CA GLN A 31 20.42 -0.96 3.04
C GLN A 31 20.83 0.07 4.11
N ALA A 32 19.93 0.98 4.49
CA ALA A 32 20.19 1.96 5.54
C ALA A 32 20.29 1.33 6.94
N GLY A 33 19.59 0.21 7.15
CA GLY A 33 19.47 -0.46 8.43
C GLY A 33 18.43 0.19 9.34
N ILE A 34 18.16 -0.47 10.48
CA ILE A 34 17.17 -0.04 11.46
C ILE A 34 17.83 0.06 12.83
N GLU A 35 17.74 1.24 13.45
CA GLU A 35 18.18 1.46 14.82
C GLU A 35 17.03 1.27 15.81
N VAL A 36 17.27 0.46 16.85
CA VAL A 36 16.29 0.25 17.93
C VAL A 36 16.50 1.29 19.02
N LEU A 37 15.49 2.12 19.23
CA LEU A 37 15.51 3.13 20.28
C LEU A 37 15.11 2.53 21.64
N ALA A 38 15.66 3.07 22.72
CA ALA A 38 15.36 2.68 24.10
C ALA A 38 13.99 3.19 24.60
N VAL A 39 12.96 3.11 23.76
CA VAL A 39 11.59 3.53 24.04
C VAL A 39 10.63 2.46 23.56
N LYS A 40 9.59 2.19 24.35
CA LYS A 40 8.57 1.22 23.96
C LYS A 40 7.78 1.72 22.76
N ARG A 41 7.71 0.89 21.72
CA ARG A 41 6.81 1.11 20.58
C ARG A 41 5.35 1.15 21.04
N ARG A 42 4.59 2.09 20.50
CA ARG A 42 3.15 2.24 20.77
C ARG A 42 2.35 1.65 19.62
N TYR A 43 1.24 0.99 19.94
CA TYR A 43 0.35 0.38 18.97
C TYR A 43 -1.07 0.90 19.16
N ILE A 44 -1.81 1.02 18.06
CA ILE A 44 -3.25 1.25 18.08
C ILE A 44 -3.93 -0.12 18.12
N ARG A 45 -4.76 -0.36 19.15
CA ARG A 45 -5.55 -1.58 19.28
C ARG A 45 -7.01 -1.29 18.99
N VAL A 46 -7.59 -2.04 18.06
CA VAL A 46 -9.03 -2.00 17.77
C VAL A 46 -9.78 -2.72 18.88
N VAL A 47 -10.65 -2.01 19.61
CA VAL A 47 -11.40 -2.55 20.76
C VAL A 47 -12.86 -2.82 20.47
N LYS A 48 -13.38 -2.30 19.35
CA LYS A 48 -14.74 -2.52 18.86
C LYS A 48 -14.76 -2.38 17.33
N PRO A 49 -15.72 -3.01 16.64
CA PRO A 49 -15.88 -2.83 15.21
C PRO A 49 -16.10 -1.37 14.82
N VAL A 50 -15.48 -0.92 13.74
CA VAL A 50 -15.69 0.40 13.12
C VAL A 50 -15.81 0.19 11.62
N ARG A 51 -16.92 0.62 11.03
CA ARG A 51 -17.23 0.41 9.62
C ARG A 51 -17.61 1.71 8.95
N ILE A 52 -17.14 1.88 7.72
CA ILE A 52 -17.56 2.93 6.80
C ILE A 52 -18.03 2.31 5.49
N GLU A 53 -18.99 2.94 4.85
CA GLU A 53 -19.58 2.49 3.57
C GLU A 53 -19.64 3.67 2.61
N ASN A 54 -19.41 3.40 1.32
CA ASN A 54 -19.55 4.36 0.25
C ASN A 54 -20.02 3.64 -1.02
N GLY A 55 -21.30 3.78 -1.35
CA GLY A 55 -21.92 3.05 -2.46
C GLY A 55 -21.81 1.54 -2.27
N ALA A 56 -21.19 0.84 -3.22
CA ALA A 56 -20.98 -0.61 -3.16
C ALA A 56 -19.73 -1.03 -2.37
N SER A 57 -18.90 -0.08 -1.92
CA SER A 57 -17.65 -0.35 -1.22
C SER A 57 -17.76 -0.10 0.28
N TRP A 58 -16.94 -0.80 1.06
CA TRP A 58 -16.86 -0.60 2.51
C TRP A 58 -15.45 -0.90 3.03
N ALA A 59 -15.14 -0.37 4.21
CA ALA A 59 -13.95 -0.73 4.98
C ALA A 59 -14.33 -0.91 6.45
N GLU A 60 -13.74 -1.92 7.11
CA GLU A 60 -14.06 -2.24 8.51
C GLU A 60 -12.81 -2.64 9.28
N PHE A 61 -12.65 -2.08 10.48
CA PHE A 61 -11.74 -2.61 11.49
C PHE A 61 -12.53 -3.46 12.49
N ARG A 62 -12.00 -4.64 12.84
CA ARG A 62 -12.54 -5.51 13.89
C ARG A 62 -11.46 -5.80 14.93
N PRO A 63 -11.83 -6.02 16.22
CA PRO A 63 -10.88 -6.50 17.23
C PRO A 63 -10.24 -7.81 16.77
N TYR A 64 -8.92 -7.87 16.81
CA TYR A 64 -8.13 -9.04 16.42
C TYR A 64 -6.78 -9.03 17.15
N ASP A 65 -6.33 -10.19 17.60
CA ASP A 65 -5.06 -10.37 18.31
C ASP A 65 -3.91 -10.55 17.31
N GLY A 66 -3.63 -9.48 16.57
CA GLY A 66 -2.61 -9.46 15.52
C GLY A 66 -2.81 -8.31 14.55
N THR A 67 -2.28 -8.44 13.35
CA THR A 67 -2.49 -7.47 12.26
C THR A 67 -2.87 -8.24 11.01
N ARG A 68 -4.15 -8.26 10.69
CA ARG A 68 -4.71 -9.00 9.56
C ARG A 68 -5.35 -8.03 8.58
N PHE A 69 -5.06 -8.23 7.30
CA PHE A 69 -5.70 -7.50 6.22
C PHE A 69 -6.46 -8.47 5.32
N GLU A 70 -7.70 -8.11 5.02
CA GLU A 70 -8.55 -8.79 4.04
C GLU A 70 -9.01 -7.72 3.06
N VAL A 71 -8.57 -7.85 1.80
CA VAL A 71 -8.81 -6.88 0.74
C VAL A 71 -9.39 -7.62 -0.44
N GLU A 72 -10.55 -7.15 -0.89
CA GLU A 72 -11.27 -7.70 -2.02
C GLU A 72 -11.44 -6.62 -3.08
N ILE A 73 -11.20 -7.00 -4.33
CA ILE A 73 -11.48 -6.18 -5.51
C ILE A 73 -12.46 -6.93 -6.40
N ASP A 74 -13.30 -6.18 -7.12
CA ASP A 74 -14.25 -6.71 -8.09
C ASP A 74 -14.27 -5.78 -9.31
N PHE A 75 -13.46 -6.11 -10.32
CA PHE A 75 -13.37 -5.36 -11.58
C PHE A 75 -14.07 -6.11 -12.71
N GLU A 76 -14.86 -5.39 -13.51
CA GLU A 76 -15.51 -5.94 -14.72
C GLU A 76 -14.50 -6.45 -15.76
N SER A 77 -13.27 -5.91 -15.75
CA SER A 77 -12.20 -6.32 -16.64
C SER A 77 -11.82 -7.79 -16.38
N PRO A 78 -11.96 -8.70 -17.37
CA PRO A 78 -11.62 -10.12 -17.18
C PRO A 78 -10.15 -10.38 -16.83
N ALA A 79 -9.25 -9.44 -17.15
CA ALA A 79 -7.83 -9.53 -16.80
C ALA A 79 -7.56 -9.35 -15.29
N ILE A 80 -8.50 -8.73 -14.56
CA ILE A 80 -8.42 -8.52 -13.10
C ILE A 80 -9.51 -9.33 -12.41
N GLY A 81 -10.76 -9.15 -12.81
CA GLY A 81 -11.90 -9.86 -12.24
C GLY A 81 -12.07 -9.57 -10.75
N ARG A 82 -12.67 -10.56 -10.07
CA ARG A 82 -12.83 -10.56 -8.61
C ARG A 82 -11.67 -11.29 -7.96
N GLN A 83 -10.99 -10.65 -7.02
CA GLN A 83 -9.86 -11.24 -6.30
C GLN A 83 -9.95 -10.91 -4.81
N LEU A 84 -9.47 -11.84 -3.98
CA LEU A 84 -9.38 -11.68 -2.54
C LEU A 84 -7.96 -11.97 -2.08
N PHE A 85 -7.40 -11.05 -1.31
CA PHE A 85 -6.18 -11.27 -0.55
C PHE A 85 -6.51 -11.20 0.95
N ALA A 86 -6.09 -12.21 1.71
CA ALA A 86 -6.36 -12.28 3.14
C ALA A 86 -5.17 -12.90 3.87
N SER A 87 -4.47 -12.11 4.69
CA SER A 87 -3.27 -12.59 5.39
C SER A 87 -2.99 -11.83 6.68
N ASP A 88 -2.36 -12.53 7.61
CA ASP A 88 -1.76 -11.95 8.81
C ASP A 88 -0.43 -11.32 8.42
N ILE A 89 -0.33 -10.00 8.52
CA ILE A 89 0.77 -9.23 7.98
C ILE A 89 1.87 -9.06 9.01
N ASN A 90 3.07 -9.45 8.62
CA ASN A 90 4.32 -9.10 9.26
C ASN A 90 5.32 -8.62 8.21
N ALA A 91 6.53 -8.27 8.63
CA ALA A 91 7.55 -7.73 7.72
C ALA A 91 7.93 -8.73 6.62
N ASP A 92 8.00 -10.02 6.91
CA ASP A 92 8.44 -11.04 5.94
C ASP A 92 7.36 -11.31 4.90
N ILE A 93 6.10 -11.43 5.33
CA ILE A 93 4.94 -11.57 4.44
C ILE A 93 4.81 -10.34 3.55
N PHE A 94 4.96 -9.14 4.12
CA PHE A 94 4.94 -7.91 3.32
C PHE A 94 6.03 -7.92 2.24
N ARG A 95 7.28 -8.25 2.60
CA ARG A 95 8.39 -8.30 1.65
C ARG A 95 8.17 -9.32 0.53
N ARG A 96 7.73 -10.54 0.89
CA ARG A 96 7.59 -11.65 -0.06
C ARG A 96 6.38 -11.49 -0.97
N ASP A 97 5.23 -11.15 -0.39
CA ASP A 97 3.93 -11.32 -1.06
C ASP A 97 3.34 -9.99 -1.56
N ILE A 98 3.74 -8.86 -0.98
CA ILE A 98 3.08 -7.55 -1.23
C ILE A 98 4.02 -6.53 -1.86
N ALA A 99 5.27 -6.44 -1.40
CA ALA A 99 6.16 -5.32 -1.74
C ALA A 99 6.41 -5.15 -3.24
N ARG A 100 6.36 -6.24 -4.02
CA ARG A 100 6.57 -6.26 -5.48
C ARG A 100 5.31 -6.02 -6.31
N ALA A 101 4.13 -5.91 -5.68
CA ALA A 101 2.89 -5.65 -6.39
C ALA A 101 2.91 -4.19 -6.89
N ARG A 102 2.98 -4.02 -8.22
CA ARG A 102 2.96 -2.71 -8.87
C ARG A 102 1.53 -2.17 -8.95
N THR A 103 1.39 -0.84 -8.93
CA THR A 103 0.15 -0.17 -9.28
C THR A 103 -0.26 -0.52 -10.72
N PHE A 104 -1.54 -0.37 -11.03
CA PHE A 104 -2.06 -0.62 -12.36
C PHE A 104 -3.08 0.46 -12.75
N GLY A 105 -3.26 0.61 -14.06
CA GLY A 105 -4.28 1.45 -14.66
C GLY A 105 -4.75 0.84 -15.97
N PHE A 106 -5.82 1.39 -16.54
CA PHE A 106 -6.31 0.96 -17.84
C PHE A 106 -5.81 1.92 -18.93
N MET A 107 -5.29 1.36 -20.03
CA MET A 107 -4.84 2.16 -21.17
C MET A 107 -5.92 3.12 -21.71
N LYS A 108 -7.20 2.69 -21.69
CA LYS A 108 -8.34 3.51 -22.11
C LYS A 108 -8.52 4.80 -21.28
N ASP A 109 -8.01 4.83 -20.04
CA ASP A 109 -8.16 5.95 -19.13
C ASP A 109 -6.96 6.91 -19.19
N VAL A 110 -5.84 6.50 -19.80
CA VAL A 110 -4.57 7.27 -19.81
C VAL A 110 -4.75 8.62 -20.48
N GLU A 111 -5.33 8.66 -21.69
CA GLU A 111 -5.53 9.93 -22.42
C GLU A 111 -6.40 10.91 -21.63
N ARG A 112 -7.45 10.42 -20.97
CA ARG A 112 -8.34 11.23 -20.13
C ARG A 112 -7.63 11.76 -18.90
N LEU A 113 -6.82 10.92 -18.25
CA LEU A 113 -6.05 11.32 -17.07
C LEU A 113 -5.02 12.38 -17.43
N TRP A 114 -4.26 12.18 -18.51
CA TRP A 114 -3.29 13.16 -18.99
C TRP A 114 -3.94 14.49 -19.36
N ALA A 115 -5.07 14.48 -20.06
CA ALA A 115 -5.82 15.69 -20.39
C ALA A 115 -6.31 16.47 -19.16
N ALA A 116 -6.53 15.78 -18.04
CA ALA A 116 -6.91 16.37 -16.76
C ALA A 116 -5.71 16.72 -15.85
N GLY A 117 -4.47 16.53 -16.32
CA GLY A 117 -3.25 16.82 -15.56
C GLY A 117 -2.86 15.74 -14.55
N TYR A 118 -3.42 14.53 -14.65
CA TYR A 118 -3.10 13.38 -13.80
C TYR A 118 -2.22 12.36 -14.51
N ALA A 119 -1.51 11.52 -13.75
CA ALA A 119 -0.69 10.42 -14.27
C ALA A 119 0.38 10.87 -15.30
N LEU A 120 0.87 12.11 -15.23
CA LEU A 120 1.78 12.67 -16.23
C LEU A 120 3.15 11.97 -16.28
N GLY A 121 3.56 11.33 -15.17
CA GLY A 121 4.75 10.48 -15.11
C GLY A 121 4.51 9.00 -15.38
N SER A 122 3.28 8.59 -15.76
CA SER A 122 2.98 7.17 -15.97
C SER A 122 3.67 6.62 -17.21
N SER A 123 4.31 5.47 -17.06
CA SER A 123 4.87 4.70 -18.17
C SER A 123 4.61 3.19 -17.95
N LEU A 124 5.10 2.34 -18.86
CA LEU A 124 5.04 0.88 -18.69
C LEU A 124 6.25 0.32 -17.92
N GLU A 125 7.22 1.17 -17.58
CA GLU A 125 8.41 0.81 -16.80
C GLU A 125 8.07 0.53 -15.34
#